data_AF-A0A7C2CBS4-F1
#
_entry.id   AF-A0A7C2CBS4-F1
#
_cell.length_a   1.000
_cell.length_b   1.000
_cell.length_c   1.000
_cell.angle_alpha   90.00
_cell.angle_beta   90.00
_cell.angle_gamma   90.00
#
_symmetry.space_group_name_H-M   'P 1'
#
loop_
_entity.id
_entity.type
_entity.pdbx_description
1 polymer ?
#
loop_
_entity_poly.entity_id
_entity_poly.type
_entity_poly.pdbx_seq_one_letter_code
_entity_poly.pdbx_strand_id
1 'polypeptide(L)'
;MWRNLIRRVSGAIMLGSVIVWSQEAPPVATFRGGGRLFFKRVEVGPSSVIRLSFNGMAWGDLIVIRSRGREMQIVGGVYRGPQVRNGAVAPKVSLASLVSQLHLHYAPLPEEAIRVSGTQVEFERPATASGVVFFDVSVPEGALVHLMVNGRSILNAQISEPLEFFEGQLGPGPRGVAETMWRAVAPDRREVVPLAIPGEYAVAFRRLTVRQRIQPEVAPGETVRAILAIDENGRVVRALAFVNGRRDARVEERLLQWEFEPFLVEGKAVRVITTLTIQ
;
A
#
# COMPACT_ATOMS: atom_id res chain seq x y z
N MET A 1 70.50 -30.95 26.49
CA MET A 1 70.39 -29.51 26.80
C MET A 1 70.09 -28.82 25.48
N TRP A 2 68.85 -28.36 25.25
CA TRP A 2 68.31 -27.47 24.18
C TRP A 2 68.82 -27.69 22.72
N ARG A 3 68.04 -27.79 21.65
CA ARG A 3 66.60 -27.76 21.36
C ARG A 3 66.47 -28.23 19.89
N ASN A 4 65.52 -29.12 19.59
CA ASN A 4 65.09 -29.54 18.25
C ASN A 4 64.57 -28.34 17.41
N LEU A 5 64.27 -28.35 16.10
CA LEU A 5 63.96 -29.43 15.16
C LEU A 5 64.03 -28.87 13.72
N ILE A 6 64.34 -29.78 12.81
CA ILE A 6 64.31 -29.71 11.35
C ILE A 6 62.86 -29.79 10.81
N ARG A 7 62.60 -29.19 9.63
CA ARG A 7 62.03 -29.81 8.39
C ARG A 7 60.82 -29.13 7.70
N ARG A 8 61.04 -28.93 6.38
CA ARG A 8 60.17 -29.20 5.19
C ARG A 8 59.02 -28.26 4.77
N VAL A 9 59.32 -27.46 3.74
CA VAL A 9 58.84 -27.50 2.33
C VAL A 9 57.44 -28.06 1.98
N SER A 10 56.63 -27.13 1.45
CA SER A 10 55.66 -27.10 0.33
C SER A 10 54.51 -28.10 0.16
N GLY A 11 53.31 -27.53 -0.06
CA GLY A 11 52.11 -28.17 -0.63
C GLY A 11 50.86 -27.28 -0.48
N ALA A 12 49.96 -27.31 -1.47
CA ALA A 12 48.94 -26.29 -1.71
C ALA A 12 47.49 -26.71 -1.34
N ILE A 13 46.55 -25.76 -1.51
CA ILE A 13 45.09 -25.90 -1.79
C ILE A 13 44.08 -26.00 -0.59
N MET A 14 43.26 -24.94 -0.48
CA MET A 14 41.80 -24.80 -0.20
C MET A 14 41.13 -25.09 1.17
N LEU A 15 40.09 -24.25 1.40
CA LEU A 15 38.80 -24.40 2.15
C LEU A 15 38.67 -24.05 3.65
N GLY A 16 37.66 -23.20 3.93
CA GLY A 16 36.86 -23.10 5.18
C GLY A 16 37.53 -22.33 6.34
N SER A 17 36.87 -21.55 7.21
CA SER A 17 35.46 -21.46 7.60
C SER A 17 35.17 -20.13 8.33
N VAL A 18 33.89 -19.78 8.37
CA VAL A 18 33.23 -18.66 9.06
C VAL A 18 33.34 -18.75 10.60
N ILE A 19 33.54 -17.61 11.28
CA ILE A 19 32.99 -17.33 12.63
C ILE A 19 32.50 -15.86 12.69
N VAL A 20 31.30 -15.70 13.25
CA VAL A 20 30.48 -14.50 13.47
C VAL A 20 30.67 -13.99 14.91
N TRP A 21 30.59 -12.66 15.15
CA TRP A 21 29.87 -11.94 16.25
C TRP A 21 30.56 -10.65 16.74
N SER A 22 29.89 -9.50 16.58
CA SER A 22 29.32 -8.62 17.66
C SER A 22 28.71 -7.36 17.00
N GLN A 23 27.38 -7.12 17.02
CA GLN A 23 26.63 -6.31 18.04
C GLN A 23 27.40 -5.05 18.49
N GLU A 24 26.91 -3.81 18.50
CA GLU A 24 25.59 -3.13 18.48
C GLU A 24 25.86 -1.68 17.98
N ALA A 25 24.93 -0.88 17.45
CA ALA A 25 23.66 -0.50 18.06
C ALA A 25 22.63 0.03 17.04
N PRO A 26 21.31 -0.17 17.29
CA PRO A 26 20.26 0.76 16.85
C PRO A 26 20.30 2.00 17.78
N PRO A 27 19.95 3.24 17.35
CA PRO A 27 18.62 3.54 16.85
C PRO A 27 18.55 4.68 15.80
N VAL A 28 17.59 4.62 14.87
CA VAL A 28 16.86 5.85 14.48
C VAL A 28 15.37 5.56 14.53
N ALA A 29 14.91 5.21 15.73
CA ALA A 29 13.56 5.50 16.14
C ALA A 29 13.50 7.00 16.46
N THR A 30 13.12 7.80 15.46
CA THR A 30 12.52 9.12 15.71
C THR A 30 11.31 9.27 14.80
N PHE A 31 10.17 8.80 15.31
CA PHE A 31 8.84 9.05 14.78
C PHE A 31 8.16 10.06 15.72
N ARG A 32 8.13 11.33 15.33
CA ARG A 32 7.21 12.33 15.88
C ARG A 32 6.33 12.83 14.74
N GLY A 33 5.04 12.50 14.79
CA GLY A 33 3.97 13.14 14.00
C GLY A 33 3.67 12.55 12.61
N GLY A 34 2.51 11.89 12.49
CA GLY A 34 1.66 11.83 11.28
C GLY A 34 2.16 11.09 10.01
N GLY A 35 1.55 9.94 9.69
CA GLY A 35 1.29 9.57 8.28
C GLY A 35 1.98 8.35 7.67
N ARG A 36 2.86 7.62 8.35
CA ARG A 36 3.49 6.44 7.75
C ARG A 36 2.61 5.21 7.92
N LEU A 37 2.19 4.58 6.81
CA LEU A 37 1.55 3.26 6.84
C LEU A 37 2.56 2.19 7.27
N PHE A 38 2.07 1.07 7.81
CA PHE A 38 2.89 -0.12 8.00
C PHE A 38 3.44 -0.56 6.64
N PHE A 39 4.72 -0.92 6.58
CA PHE A 39 5.34 -1.47 5.39
C PHE A 39 6.34 -2.55 5.76
N LYS A 40 6.25 -3.71 5.11
CA LYS A 40 7.24 -4.78 5.23
C LYS A 40 7.49 -5.44 3.89
N ARG A 41 8.74 -5.79 3.63
CA ARG A 41 9.19 -6.51 2.44
C ARG A 41 9.90 -7.77 2.88
N VAL A 42 9.62 -8.88 2.21
CA VAL A 42 10.21 -10.18 2.49
C VAL A 42 10.54 -10.88 1.19
N GLU A 43 11.77 -11.36 1.08
CA GLU A 43 12.17 -12.23 -0.01
C GLU A 43 11.53 -13.61 0.18
N VAL A 44 10.84 -14.07 -0.87
CA VAL A 44 10.18 -15.37 -0.89
C VAL A 44 10.37 -15.97 -2.27
N GLY A 45 10.62 -17.28 -2.33
CA GLY A 45 10.85 -17.97 -3.59
C GLY A 45 9.59 -17.96 -4.48
N PRO A 46 9.76 -18.06 -5.80
CA PRO A 46 8.63 -18.29 -6.70
C PRO A 46 7.92 -19.61 -6.33
N SER A 47 6.62 -19.68 -6.57
CA SER A 47 5.79 -20.86 -6.26
C SER A 47 5.71 -21.23 -4.76
N SER A 48 6.10 -20.31 -3.87
CA SER A 48 5.94 -20.50 -2.42
C SER A 48 4.46 -20.55 -2.02
N VAL A 49 4.18 -21.27 -0.94
CA VAL A 49 2.87 -21.21 -0.26
C VAL A 49 2.92 -20.11 0.79
N ILE A 50 2.19 -19.03 0.53
CA ILE A 50 2.10 -17.87 1.42
C ILE A 50 0.83 -18.00 2.26
N ARG A 51 1.00 -17.96 3.59
CA ARG A 51 -0.07 -18.07 4.57
C ARG A 51 -0.34 -16.70 5.17
N LEU A 52 -1.54 -16.18 4.96
CA LEU A 52 -2.00 -14.91 5.48
C LEU A 52 -3.10 -15.17 6.50
N SER A 53 -2.90 -14.78 7.76
CA SER A 53 -3.87 -14.95 8.84
C SER A 53 -4.21 -13.60 9.44
N PHE A 54 -5.46 -13.16 9.30
CA PHE A 54 -5.94 -11.89 9.84
C PHE A 54 -7.02 -12.14 10.89
N ASN A 55 -6.71 -11.87 12.16
CA ASN A 55 -7.58 -12.14 13.31
C ASN A 55 -8.13 -10.84 13.91
N GLY A 56 -9.39 -10.90 14.34
CA GLY A 56 -10.10 -9.75 14.90
C GLY A 56 -10.55 -8.74 13.85
N MET A 57 -10.58 -9.09 12.57
CA MET A 57 -11.03 -8.19 11.50
C MET A 57 -12.50 -7.81 11.70
N ALA A 58 -12.79 -6.52 11.65
CA ALA A 58 -14.13 -5.97 11.71
C ALA A 58 -14.83 -6.11 10.34
N TRP A 59 -16.17 -6.04 10.34
CA TRP A 59 -17.00 -6.21 9.14
C TRP A 59 -16.57 -5.30 7.97
N GLY A 60 -16.25 -4.04 8.25
CA GLY A 60 -15.87 -3.06 7.24
C GLY A 60 -14.37 -2.98 6.94
N ASP A 61 -13.55 -3.91 7.44
CA ASP A 61 -12.12 -3.95 7.12
C ASP A 61 -11.87 -4.52 5.72
N LEU A 62 -10.69 -4.21 5.19
CA LEU A 62 -10.30 -4.52 3.82
C LEU A 62 -8.98 -5.29 3.77
N ILE A 63 -8.95 -6.38 3.01
CA ILE A 63 -7.70 -7.06 2.66
C ILE A 63 -7.63 -7.13 1.14
N VAL A 64 -6.57 -6.61 0.55
CA VAL A 64 -6.30 -6.71 -0.88
C VAL A 64 -5.08 -7.59 -1.08
N ILE A 65 -5.18 -8.56 -1.99
CA ILE A 65 -4.09 -9.46 -2.37
C ILE A 65 -3.83 -9.29 -3.86
N ARG A 66 -2.56 -9.11 -4.23
CA ARG A 66 -2.12 -8.90 -5.61
C ARG A 66 -0.94 -9.81 -5.93
N SER A 67 -0.88 -10.30 -7.17
CA SER A 67 0.25 -11.06 -7.69
C SER A 67 1.14 -10.13 -8.49
N ARG A 68 2.34 -9.83 -7.99
CA ARG A 68 3.26 -8.93 -8.68
C ARG A 68 4.70 -9.10 -8.22
N GLY A 69 5.60 -9.19 -9.20
CA GLY A 69 7.03 -9.14 -8.94
C GLY A 69 7.56 -10.40 -8.28
N ARG A 70 8.70 -10.26 -7.57
CA ARG A 70 9.46 -11.40 -7.02
C ARG A 70 9.46 -11.48 -5.49
N GLU A 71 8.92 -10.48 -4.82
CA GLU A 71 8.98 -10.35 -3.37
C GLU A 71 7.58 -10.20 -2.81
N MET A 72 7.40 -10.59 -1.54
CA MET A 72 6.20 -10.24 -0.80
C MET A 72 6.35 -8.83 -0.23
N GLN A 73 5.34 -8.00 -0.44
CA GLN A 73 5.25 -6.65 0.13
C GLN A 73 3.91 -6.49 0.83
N ILE A 74 3.94 -5.98 2.06
CA ILE A 74 2.76 -5.78 2.89
C ILE A 74 2.69 -4.30 3.22
N VAL A 75 1.56 -3.69 2.90
CA VAL A 75 1.23 -2.33 3.33
C VAL A 75 -0.05 -2.39 4.14
N GLY A 76 -0.11 -1.70 5.28
CA GLY A 76 -1.31 -1.69 6.10
C GLY A 76 -1.50 -0.39 6.87
N GLY A 77 -2.74 -0.10 7.26
CA GLY A 77 -3.07 1.08 8.02
C GLY A 77 -4.46 1.07 8.59
N VAL A 78 -4.80 2.16 9.26
CA VAL A 78 -6.15 2.43 9.78
C VAL A 78 -6.65 3.73 9.19
N TYR A 79 -7.82 3.72 8.59
CA TYR A 79 -8.57 4.92 8.22
C TYR A 79 -9.59 5.26 9.32
N ARG A 80 -9.46 6.45 9.91
CA ARG A 80 -10.26 6.95 11.04
C ARG A 80 -11.28 8.01 10.64
N GLY A 81 -11.39 8.31 9.35
CA GLY A 81 -12.30 9.34 8.84
C GLY A 81 -13.68 8.78 8.49
N PRO A 82 -14.59 9.65 8.03
CA PRO A 82 -15.92 9.24 7.58
C PRO A 82 -15.85 8.43 6.27
N GLN A 83 -16.61 7.33 6.19
CA GLN A 83 -16.73 6.56 4.94
C GLN A 83 -17.77 7.18 3.99
N VAL A 84 -17.53 7.04 2.69
CA VAL A 84 -18.44 7.40 1.59
C VAL A 84 -19.17 6.15 1.11
N ARG A 85 -20.44 5.98 1.48
CA ARG A 85 -21.26 4.83 1.06
C ARG A 85 -22.39 5.31 0.15
N ASN A 86 -22.63 4.61 -0.97
CA ASN A 86 -23.75 4.86 -1.88
C ASN A 86 -23.91 6.32 -2.35
N GLY A 87 -22.80 7.06 -2.53
CA GLY A 87 -22.83 8.49 -2.88
C GLY A 87 -23.32 9.42 -1.76
N ALA A 88 -23.70 8.88 -0.59
CA ALA A 88 -24.03 9.65 0.60
C ALA A 88 -22.77 9.81 1.44
N VAL A 89 -22.23 11.02 1.48
CA VAL A 89 -21.27 11.45 2.51
C VAL A 89 -22.06 12.17 3.59
N ALA A 90 -21.67 12.01 4.86
CA ALA A 90 -22.04 12.96 5.89
C ALA A 90 -21.71 14.41 5.43
N PRO A 91 -22.50 15.43 5.78
CA PRO A 91 -22.72 16.59 4.91
C PRO A 91 -21.47 17.50 4.74
N LYS A 92 -21.33 18.03 3.51
CA LYS A 92 -20.53 19.22 3.10
C LYS A 92 -18.99 19.17 3.25
N VAL A 93 -18.34 18.06 2.92
CA VAL A 93 -16.86 18.05 2.73
C VAL A 93 -16.55 18.28 1.26
N SER A 94 -15.84 19.37 0.91
CA SER A 94 -15.44 19.68 -0.47
C SER A 94 -14.24 18.86 -0.94
N LEU A 95 -14.13 18.65 -2.26
CA LEU A 95 -13.01 17.95 -2.91
C LEU A 95 -11.64 18.35 -2.35
N ALA A 96 -11.41 19.66 -2.26
CA ALA A 96 -10.17 20.23 -1.76
C ALA A 96 -9.96 19.94 -0.27
N SER A 97 -11.03 19.97 0.54
CA SER A 97 -10.95 19.66 1.97
C SER A 97 -10.74 18.17 2.24
N LEU A 98 -11.41 17.28 1.47
CA LEU A 98 -11.24 15.84 1.58
C LEU A 98 -9.80 15.47 1.28
N VAL A 99 -9.26 15.93 0.14
CA VAL A 99 -7.85 15.71 -0.21
C VAL A 99 -6.94 16.29 0.87
N SER A 100 -7.13 17.54 1.27
CA SER A 100 -6.26 18.19 2.27
C SER A 100 -6.29 17.53 3.65
N GLN A 101 -7.36 16.83 4.03
CA GLN A 101 -7.50 16.20 5.35
C GLN A 101 -7.32 14.68 5.33
N LEU A 102 -7.38 14.03 4.17
CA LEU A 102 -7.28 12.58 4.03
C LEU A 102 -6.07 12.00 4.77
N HIS A 103 -4.92 12.66 4.67
CA HIS A 103 -3.69 12.26 5.36
C HIS A 103 -3.78 12.29 6.89
N LEU A 104 -4.65 13.14 7.47
CA LEU A 104 -4.89 13.21 8.92
C LEU A 104 -5.72 12.03 9.41
N HIS A 105 -6.45 11.38 8.52
CA HIS A 105 -7.33 10.26 8.84
C HIS A 105 -6.65 8.90 8.69
N TYR A 106 -5.46 8.83 8.11
CA TYR A 106 -4.69 7.59 8.04
C TYR A 106 -3.68 7.51 9.17
N ALA A 107 -3.62 6.35 9.82
CA ALA A 107 -2.63 6.02 10.83
C ALA A 107 -1.92 4.69 10.50
N PRO A 108 -0.64 4.53 10.89
CA PRO A 108 0.01 3.22 10.87
C PRO A 108 -0.75 2.21 11.70
N LEU A 109 -0.60 0.94 11.33
CA LEU A 109 -0.81 -0.15 12.27
C LEU A 109 0.42 -0.26 13.19
N PRO A 110 0.24 -0.59 14.48
CA PRO A 110 1.35 -0.92 15.37
C PRO A 110 2.18 -2.07 14.79
N GLU A 111 3.51 -2.02 14.92
CA GLU A 111 4.38 -3.06 14.35
C GLU A 111 4.13 -4.42 15.01
N GLU A 112 3.80 -4.43 16.29
CA GLU A 112 3.46 -5.62 17.07
C GLU A 112 2.17 -6.30 16.60
N ALA A 113 1.29 -5.57 15.90
CA ALA A 113 0.05 -6.11 15.37
C ALA A 113 0.30 -7.07 14.20
N ILE A 114 1.48 -7.01 13.56
CA ILE A 114 1.80 -7.78 12.35
C ILE A 114 3.11 -8.54 12.53
N ARG A 115 3.02 -9.87 12.60
CA ARG A 115 4.17 -10.76 12.59
C ARG A 115 4.37 -11.30 11.19
N VAL A 116 5.62 -11.29 10.72
CA VAL A 116 5.97 -11.86 9.42
C VAL A 116 7.21 -12.71 9.59
N SER A 117 7.08 -13.99 9.24
CA SER A 117 8.13 -15.00 9.31
C SER A 117 8.16 -15.78 7.99
N GLY A 118 9.08 -15.40 7.11
CA GLY A 118 9.18 -15.99 5.76
C GLY A 118 7.86 -15.86 4.99
N THR A 119 7.23 -17.00 4.67
CA THR A 119 5.97 -17.08 3.93
C THR A 119 4.71 -16.92 4.79
N GLN A 120 4.85 -16.71 6.11
CA GLN A 120 3.73 -16.58 7.04
C GLN A 120 3.57 -15.13 7.50
N VAL A 121 2.35 -14.61 7.36
CA VAL A 121 1.92 -13.30 7.83
C VAL A 121 0.78 -13.50 8.80
N GLU A 122 0.91 -12.96 10.00
CA GLU A 122 -0.11 -12.99 11.04
C GLU A 122 -0.41 -11.57 11.47
N PHE A 123 -1.68 -11.21 11.42
CA PHE A 123 -2.21 -9.98 11.95
C PHE A 123 -3.18 -10.27 13.08
N GLU A 124 -3.03 -9.53 14.16
CA GLU A 124 -3.98 -9.48 15.26
C GLU A 124 -4.47 -8.04 15.43
N ARG A 125 -5.78 -7.82 15.27
CA ARG A 125 -6.36 -6.47 15.37
C ARG A 125 -6.14 -5.91 16.77
N PRO A 126 -5.43 -4.79 16.93
CA PRO A 126 -5.31 -4.13 18.22
C PRO A 126 -6.68 -3.67 18.70
N ALA A 127 -7.00 -3.89 19.98
CA ALA A 127 -8.24 -3.39 20.59
C ALA A 127 -8.38 -1.86 20.47
N THR A 128 -7.25 -1.14 20.37
CA THR A 128 -7.18 0.31 20.22
C THR A 128 -7.36 0.80 18.78
N ALA A 129 -7.45 -0.10 17.79
CA ALA A 129 -7.65 0.28 16.39
C ALA A 129 -9.10 0.73 16.15
N SER A 130 -9.38 2.02 16.37
CA SER A 130 -10.64 2.66 15.98
C SER A 130 -10.60 3.06 14.50
N GLY A 131 -11.49 2.52 13.67
CA GLY A 131 -11.57 2.81 12.24
C GLY A 131 -11.51 1.58 11.33
N VAL A 132 -11.38 1.81 10.04
CA VAL A 132 -11.27 0.77 9.01
C VAL A 132 -9.81 0.35 8.89
N VAL A 133 -9.51 -0.90 9.24
CA VAL A 133 -8.19 -1.48 8.98
C VAL A 133 -8.15 -1.93 7.53
N PHE A 134 -7.08 -1.60 6.83
CA PHE A 134 -6.86 -2.06 5.47
C PHE A 134 -5.47 -2.62 5.27
N PHE A 135 -5.37 -3.60 4.38
CA PHE A 135 -4.14 -4.22 3.94
C PHE A 135 -4.06 -4.30 2.42
N ASP A 136 -2.86 -4.06 1.90
CA ASP A 136 -2.47 -4.37 0.52
C ASP A 136 -1.25 -5.30 0.57
N VAL A 137 -1.45 -6.56 0.16
CA VAL A 137 -0.44 -7.61 0.16
C VAL A 137 -0.11 -7.96 -1.28
N SER A 138 1.08 -7.57 -1.73
CA SER A 138 1.68 -8.06 -2.97
C SER A 138 2.41 -9.35 -2.67
N VAL A 139 2.14 -10.41 -3.43
CA VAL A 139 2.84 -11.69 -3.38
C VAL A 139 3.62 -11.91 -4.68
N PRO A 140 4.70 -12.72 -4.69
CA PRO A 140 5.39 -13.10 -5.92
C PRO A 140 4.46 -13.77 -6.92
N GLU A 141 4.72 -13.55 -8.20
CA GLU A 141 3.97 -14.20 -9.28
C GLU A 141 4.05 -15.73 -9.18
N GLY A 142 2.91 -16.40 -9.35
CA GLY A 142 2.78 -17.85 -9.24
C GLY A 142 2.73 -18.40 -7.80
N ALA A 143 2.82 -17.55 -6.77
CA ALA A 143 2.66 -17.99 -5.39
C ALA A 143 1.23 -18.50 -5.11
N LEU A 144 1.13 -19.57 -4.31
CA LEU A 144 -0.14 -20.05 -3.78
C LEU A 144 -0.46 -19.27 -2.50
N VAL A 145 -1.61 -18.62 -2.44
CA VAL A 145 -2.02 -17.85 -1.27
C VAL A 145 -3.11 -18.57 -0.50
N HIS A 146 -2.84 -18.83 0.77
CA HIS A 146 -3.84 -19.29 1.75
C HIS A 146 -4.22 -18.13 2.66
N LEU A 147 -5.42 -17.56 2.44
CA LEU A 147 -5.97 -16.48 3.27
C LEU A 147 -6.93 -17.04 4.30
N MET A 148 -6.65 -16.74 5.57
CA MET A 148 -7.53 -16.96 6.71
C MET A 148 -7.95 -15.62 7.31
N VAL A 149 -9.24 -15.46 7.56
CA VAL A 149 -9.80 -14.29 8.25
C VAL A 149 -10.70 -14.75 9.38
N ASN A 150 -10.43 -14.29 10.60
CA ASN A 150 -11.16 -14.66 11.81
C ASN A 150 -11.35 -16.19 11.95
N GLY A 151 -10.26 -16.94 11.73
CA GLY A 151 -10.26 -18.41 11.80
C GLY A 151 -10.93 -19.13 10.61
N ARG A 152 -11.50 -18.41 9.64
CA ARG A 152 -12.15 -19.00 8.45
C ARG A 152 -11.21 -18.98 7.26
N SER A 153 -11.10 -20.10 6.55
CA SER A 153 -10.40 -20.15 5.27
C SER A 153 -11.23 -19.43 4.20
N ILE A 154 -10.69 -18.34 3.67
CA ILE A 154 -11.37 -17.49 2.68
C ILE A 154 -10.91 -17.84 1.27
N LEU A 155 -9.60 -18.05 1.09
CA LEU A 155 -8.98 -18.30 -0.21
C LEU A 155 -7.85 -19.32 -0.07
N ASN A 156 -7.75 -20.23 -1.02
CA ASN A 156 -6.59 -21.11 -1.19
C ASN A 156 -6.34 -21.29 -2.69
N ALA A 157 -5.65 -20.33 -3.30
CA ALA A 157 -5.50 -20.26 -4.76
C ALA A 157 -4.27 -19.46 -5.17
N GLN A 158 -3.83 -19.65 -6.41
CA GLN A 158 -2.92 -18.72 -7.05
C GLN A 158 -3.69 -17.47 -7.46
N ILE A 159 -3.03 -16.32 -7.33
CA ILE A 159 -3.62 -15.02 -7.65
C ILE A 159 -3.12 -14.64 -9.04
N SER A 160 -4.04 -14.49 -10.00
CA SER A 160 -3.75 -13.96 -11.34
C SER A 160 -4.20 -12.51 -11.48
N GLU A 161 -5.31 -12.16 -10.83
CA GLU A 161 -5.87 -10.81 -10.78
C GLU A 161 -5.96 -10.34 -9.32
N PRO A 162 -5.88 -9.02 -9.06
CA PRO A 162 -6.11 -8.48 -7.73
C PRO A 162 -7.44 -8.94 -7.13
N LEU A 163 -7.41 -9.38 -5.88
CA LEU A 163 -8.59 -9.77 -5.12
C LEU A 163 -8.73 -8.88 -3.89
N GLU A 164 -9.96 -8.49 -3.57
CA GLU A 164 -10.30 -7.89 -2.28
C GLU A 164 -11.16 -8.84 -1.46
N PHE A 165 -10.95 -8.85 -0.15
CA PHE A 165 -11.88 -9.35 0.84
C PHE A 165 -12.42 -8.17 1.65
N PHE A 166 -13.72 -7.96 1.58
CA PHE A 166 -14.42 -6.85 2.23
C PHE A 166 -15.85 -7.28 2.56
N GLU A 167 -16.35 -6.91 3.76
CA GLU A 167 -17.71 -7.26 4.21
C GLU A 167 -18.05 -8.76 4.02
N GLY A 168 -17.09 -9.62 4.35
CA GLY A 168 -17.26 -11.07 4.30
C GLY A 168 -17.23 -11.70 2.90
N GLN A 169 -16.98 -10.91 1.85
CA GLN A 169 -17.03 -11.36 0.46
C GLN A 169 -15.69 -11.17 -0.25
N LEU A 170 -15.33 -12.14 -1.10
CA LEU A 170 -14.27 -11.98 -2.09
C LEU A 170 -14.81 -11.28 -3.34
N GLY A 171 -14.00 -10.42 -3.94
CA GLY A 171 -14.33 -9.75 -5.20
C GLY A 171 -13.09 -9.19 -5.92
N PRO A 172 -13.30 -8.52 -7.07
CA PRO A 172 -12.23 -7.85 -7.80
C PRO A 172 -11.57 -6.77 -6.94
N GLY A 173 -10.26 -6.87 -6.77
CA GLY A 173 -9.49 -5.98 -5.91
C GLY A 173 -8.92 -4.74 -6.60
N PRO A 174 -8.56 -3.71 -5.81
CA PRO A 174 -7.72 -2.60 -6.23
C PRO A 174 -6.41 -3.06 -6.90
N ARG A 175 -5.91 -2.31 -7.88
CA ARG A 175 -4.66 -2.63 -8.59
C ARG A 175 -3.41 -2.10 -7.89
N GLY A 176 -3.58 -1.21 -6.91
CA GLY A 176 -2.47 -0.61 -6.18
C GLY A 176 -2.88 -0.07 -4.82
N VAL A 177 -1.85 0.20 -4.01
CA VAL A 177 -2.02 0.62 -2.62
C VAL A 177 -2.86 1.89 -2.50
N ALA A 178 -2.71 2.84 -3.43
CA ALA A 178 -3.48 4.08 -3.40
C ALA A 178 -4.99 3.82 -3.60
N GLU A 179 -5.36 2.89 -4.48
CA GLU A 179 -6.75 2.48 -4.69
C GLU A 179 -7.25 1.64 -3.50
N THR A 180 -6.39 0.83 -2.87
CA THR A 180 -6.70 0.14 -1.60
C THR A 180 -6.99 1.13 -0.46
N MET A 181 -6.16 2.17 -0.32
CA MET A 181 -6.40 3.24 0.65
C MET A 181 -7.72 3.95 0.37
N TRP A 182 -8.00 4.26 -0.90
CA TRP A 182 -9.27 4.87 -1.30
C TRP A 182 -10.47 3.98 -0.99
N ARG A 183 -10.37 2.67 -1.20
CA ARG A 183 -11.43 1.70 -0.88
C ARG A 183 -11.79 1.69 0.62
N ALA A 184 -10.84 1.98 1.51
CA ALA A 184 -11.14 2.16 2.94
C ALA A 184 -12.02 3.39 3.22
N VAL A 185 -11.92 4.43 2.38
CA VAL A 185 -12.73 5.66 2.44
C VAL A 185 -14.07 5.44 1.73
N ALA A 186 -14.02 4.97 0.48
CA ALA A 186 -15.16 4.75 -0.39
C ALA A 186 -15.20 3.28 -0.80
N PRO A 187 -15.89 2.41 -0.03
CA PRO A 187 -15.96 0.98 -0.32
C PRO A 187 -16.70 0.63 -1.62
N ASP A 188 -17.38 1.60 -2.24
CA ASP A 188 -18.09 1.40 -3.49
C ASP A 188 -17.16 0.91 -4.61
N ARG A 189 -17.45 -0.28 -5.16
CA ARG A 189 -16.68 -0.93 -6.21
C ARG A 189 -16.73 -0.21 -7.56
N ARG A 190 -17.62 0.76 -7.73
CA ARG A 190 -17.73 1.54 -8.96
C ARG A 190 -16.42 2.26 -9.25
N GLU A 191 -16.03 2.27 -10.52
CA GLU A 191 -14.86 3.03 -10.99
C GLU A 191 -15.13 4.54 -11.05
N VAL A 192 -16.40 4.93 -10.97
CA VAL A 192 -16.88 6.31 -10.96
C VAL A 192 -17.93 6.41 -9.85
N VAL A 193 -17.60 7.12 -8.78
CA VAL A 193 -18.44 7.26 -7.59
C VAL A 193 -18.79 8.74 -7.41
N PRO A 194 -20.08 9.13 -7.42
CA PRO A 194 -20.46 10.49 -7.09
C PRO A 194 -20.09 10.80 -5.63
N LEU A 195 -19.55 12.00 -5.39
CA LEU A 195 -19.22 12.50 -4.06
C LEU A 195 -20.35 13.40 -3.53
N ALA A 196 -20.16 13.90 -2.30
CA ALA A 196 -21.17 14.71 -1.59
C ALA A 196 -21.58 15.98 -2.34
N ILE A 197 -20.63 16.58 -3.06
CA ILE A 197 -20.85 17.83 -3.78
C ILE A 197 -21.27 17.49 -5.21
N PRO A 198 -22.38 18.04 -5.71
CA PRO A 198 -22.78 17.88 -7.11
C PRO A 198 -21.65 18.27 -8.08
N GLY A 199 -21.42 17.42 -9.08
CA GLY A 199 -20.34 17.60 -10.05
C GLY A 199 -18.96 17.18 -9.56
N GLU A 200 -18.85 16.52 -8.40
CA GLU A 200 -17.62 15.91 -7.90
C GLU A 200 -17.73 14.38 -7.92
N TYR A 201 -16.69 13.73 -8.45
CA TYR A 201 -16.63 12.28 -8.57
C TYR A 201 -15.27 11.77 -8.09
N ALA A 202 -15.26 10.60 -7.45
CA ALA A 202 -14.06 9.81 -7.35
C ALA A 202 -13.98 8.87 -8.55
N VAL A 203 -12.85 8.88 -9.24
CA VAL A 203 -12.65 8.12 -10.48
C VAL A 203 -11.36 7.32 -10.38
N ALA A 204 -11.44 6.04 -10.72
CA ALA A 204 -10.27 5.17 -10.83
C ALA A 204 -9.30 5.72 -11.89
N PHE A 205 -8.00 5.84 -11.56
CA PHE A 205 -7.02 6.50 -12.43
C PHE A 205 -6.99 5.94 -13.87
N ARG A 206 -7.21 4.63 -14.05
CA ARG A 206 -7.28 3.96 -15.37
C ARG A 206 -8.39 4.46 -16.31
N ARG A 207 -9.40 5.12 -15.76
CA ARG A 207 -10.52 5.72 -16.51
C ARG A 207 -10.18 7.11 -17.03
N LEU A 208 -9.03 7.66 -16.65
CA LEU A 208 -8.60 9.00 -17.01
C LEU A 208 -7.57 8.92 -18.14
N THR A 209 -7.69 9.80 -19.12
CA THR A 209 -6.69 9.98 -20.17
C THR A 209 -5.72 11.07 -19.75
N VAL A 210 -4.44 10.73 -19.58
CA VAL A 210 -3.39 11.71 -19.26
C VAL A 210 -2.97 12.42 -20.55
N ARG A 211 -3.07 13.76 -20.58
CA ARG A 211 -2.59 14.59 -21.69
C ARG A 211 -1.14 15.01 -21.50
N GLN A 212 -0.80 15.42 -20.28
CA GLN A 212 0.54 15.86 -19.92
C GLN A 212 0.98 15.19 -18.63
N ARG A 213 2.14 14.52 -18.68
CA ARG A 213 2.74 13.82 -17.55
C ARG A 213 4.13 14.36 -17.28
N ILE A 214 4.32 14.91 -16.09
CA ILE A 214 5.64 15.32 -15.58
C ILE A 214 6.13 14.25 -14.61
N GLN A 215 7.17 13.50 -14.98
CA GLN A 215 7.69 12.44 -14.13
C GLN A 215 8.24 13.06 -12.82
N PRO A 216 7.74 12.66 -11.63
CA PRO A 216 8.36 13.09 -10.39
C PRO A 216 9.73 12.44 -10.23
N GLU A 217 10.70 13.20 -9.74
CA GLU A 217 12.05 12.71 -9.44
C GLU A 217 12.00 11.92 -8.12
N VAL A 218 12.10 10.59 -8.21
CA VAL A 218 12.16 9.69 -7.05
C VAL A 218 13.31 8.70 -7.20
N ALA A 219 13.89 8.28 -6.09
CA ALA A 219 15.05 7.39 -6.14
C ALA A 219 14.64 5.98 -6.63
N PRO A 220 15.55 5.22 -7.26
CA PRO A 220 15.26 3.87 -7.72
C PRO A 220 14.76 2.98 -6.58
N GLY A 221 13.64 2.28 -6.83
CA GLY A 221 13.02 1.37 -5.85
C GLY A 221 12.07 2.05 -4.85
N GLU A 222 11.93 3.38 -4.91
CA GLU A 222 10.91 4.09 -4.15
C GLU A 222 9.55 4.01 -4.85
N THR A 223 8.48 4.04 -4.06
CA THR A 223 7.12 4.07 -4.59
C THR A 223 6.42 5.34 -4.14
N VAL A 224 5.87 6.09 -5.10
CA VAL A 224 5.01 7.24 -4.84
C VAL A 224 3.57 6.78 -4.79
N ARG A 225 2.85 7.17 -3.75
CA ARG A 225 1.38 7.07 -3.69
C ARG A 225 0.83 8.49 -3.71
N ALA A 226 -0.10 8.76 -4.60
CA ALA A 226 -0.63 10.09 -4.76
C ALA A 226 -2.17 10.12 -4.82
N ILE A 227 -2.71 11.25 -4.36
CA ILE A 227 -4.12 11.61 -4.47
C ILE A 227 -4.17 12.94 -5.22
N LEU A 228 -4.94 12.98 -6.30
CA LEU A 228 -5.08 14.16 -7.16
C LEU A 228 -6.51 14.65 -7.12
N ALA A 229 -6.67 15.96 -7.03
CA ALA A 229 -7.89 16.69 -7.36
C ALA A 229 -7.73 17.30 -8.74
N ILE A 230 -8.66 17.01 -9.64
CA ILE A 230 -8.67 17.44 -11.03
C ILE A 230 -9.93 18.29 -11.26
N ASP A 231 -9.77 19.45 -11.87
CA ASP A 231 -10.89 20.34 -12.21
C ASP A 231 -11.64 19.88 -13.49
N GLU A 232 -12.72 20.59 -13.83
CA GLU A 232 -13.54 20.32 -15.02
C GLU A 232 -12.77 20.47 -16.34
N ASN A 233 -11.63 21.17 -16.34
CA ASN A 233 -10.78 21.35 -17.52
C ASN A 233 -9.70 20.27 -17.62
N GLY A 234 -9.65 19.33 -16.67
CA GLY A 234 -8.65 18.27 -16.62
C GLY A 234 -7.34 18.70 -15.95
N ARG A 235 -7.27 19.84 -15.25
CA ARG A 235 -6.04 20.30 -14.58
C ARG A 235 -5.97 19.81 -13.15
N VAL A 236 -4.79 19.39 -12.70
CA VAL A 236 -4.57 19.03 -11.30
C VAL A 236 -4.52 20.29 -10.43
N VAL A 237 -5.54 20.52 -9.62
CA VAL A 237 -5.66 21.70 -8.74
C VAL A 237 -5.17 21.44 -7.31
N ARG A 238 -5.09 20.16 -6.90
CA ARG A 238 -4.42 19.73 -5.66
C ARG A 238 -3.76 18.38 -5.88
N ALA A 239 -2.62 18.18 -5.24
CA ALA A 239 -1.96 16.89 -5.12
C ALA A 239 -1.54 16.65 -3.67
N LEU A 240 -1.65 15.41 -3.23
CA LEU A 240 -0.93 14.89 -2.07
C LEU A 240 -0.10 13.71 -2.51
N ALA A 241 1.17 13.67 -2.14
CA ALA A 241 2.08 12.60 -2.54
C ALA A 241 2.86 12.05 -1.36
N PHE A 242 3.07 10.74 -1.36
CA PHE A 242 3.80 10.02 -0.33
C PHE A 242 4.87 9.16 -0.96
N VAL A 243 6.13 9.45 -0.68
CA VAL A 243 7.29 8.63 -1.05
C VAL A 243 7.62 7.75 0.14
N ASN A 244 7.56 6.42 -0.04
CA ASN A 244 7.82 5.46 1.03
C ASN A 244 7.00 5.73 2.32
N GLY A 245 5.78 6.25 2.15
CA GLY A 245 4.86 6.59 3.23
C GLY A 245 5.13 7.92 3.94
N ARG A 246 6.06 8.74 3.45
CA ARG A 246 6.27 10.11 3.93
C ARG A 246 5.78 11.11 2.90
N ARG A 247 5.08 12.15 3.36
CA ARG A 247 4.60 13.22 2.48
C ARG A 247 5.78 13.93 1.82
N ASP A 248 5.69 14.17 0.52
CA ASP A 248 6.73 14.82 -0.26
C ASP A 248 6.17 15.98 -1.11
N ALA A 249 6.48 17.21 -0.68
CA ALA A 249 6.01 18.42 -1.34
C ALA A 249 6.61 18.63 -2.75
N ARG A 250 7.82 18.15 -3.00
CA ARG A 250 8.47 18.28 -4.32
C ARG A 250 7.75 17.42 -5.35
N VAL A 251 7.37 16.21 -4.93
CA VAL A 251 6.54 15.33 -5.77
C VAL A 251 5.15 15.93 -5.98
N GLU A 252 4.54 16.54 -4.96
CA GLU A 252 3.26 17.26 -5.10
C GLU A 252 3.34 18.38 -6.16
N GLU A 253 4.38 19.22 -6.13
CA GLU A 253 4.59 20.30 -7.10
C GLU A 253 4.73 19.80 -8.54
N ARG A 254 5.35 18.63 -8.75
CA ARG A 254 5.43 18.00 -10.08
C ARG A 254 4.08 17.47 -10.53
N LEU A 255 3.30 16.88 -9.62
CA LEU A 255 1.97 16.34 -9.93
C LEU A 255 0.95 17.43 -10.24
N LEU A 256 1.09 18.63 -9.66
CA LEU A 256 0.26 19.80 -10.00
C LEU A 256 0.43 20.25 -11.46
N GLN A 257 1.51 19.84 -12.14
CA GLN A 257 1.77 20.15 -13.55
C GLN A 257 1.20 19.09 -14.51
N TRP A 258 0.48 18.09 -14.00
CA TRP A 258 -0.18 17.09 -14.84
C TRP A 258 -1.49 17.66 -15.39
N GLU A 259 -1.81 17.24 -16.61
CA GLU A 259 -3.08 17.55 -17.26
C GLU A 259 -3.72 16.28 -17.82
N PHE A 260 -5.04 16.23 -17.77
CA PHE A 260 -5.89 15.15 -18.24
C PHE A 260 -6.86 15.66 -19.30
N GLU A 261 -7.47 14.76 -20.06
CA GLU A 261 -8.68 15.10 -20.80
C GLU A 261 -9.82 15.37 -19.79
N PRO A 262 -10.69 16.36 -20.04
CA PRO A 262 -11.88 16.58 -19.21
C PRO A 262 -12.69 15.29 -19.05
N PHE A 263 -12.90 14.86 -17.81
CA PHE A 263 -13.70 13.66 -17.55
C PHE A 263 -15.19 13.99 -17.66
N LEU A 264 -15.91 13.25 -18.50
CA LEU A 264 -17.32 13.50 -18.77
C LEU A 264 -18.21 12.50 -18.05
N VAL A 265 -19.22 13.00 -17.34
CA VAL A 265 -20.35 12.22 -16.83
C VAL A 265 -21.62 12.80 -17.46
N GLU A 266 -22.40 11.96 -18.15
CA GLU A 266 -23.61 12.38 -18.88
C GLU A 266 -23.34 13.55 -19.85
N GLY A 267 -22.17 13.54 -20.50
CA GLY A 267 -21.75 14.57 -21.45
C GLY A 267 -21.31 15.90 -20.82
N LYS A 268 -21.28 16.02 -19.49
CA LYS A 268 -20.82 17.22 -18.77
C LYS A 268 -19.46 16.97 -18.13
N ALA A 269 -18.57 17.95 -18.24
CA ALA A 269 -17.29 17.91 -17.54
C ALA A 269 -17.50 18.03 -16.03
N VAL A 270 -16.79 17.20 -15.25
CA VAL A 270 -16.92 17.13 -13.80
C VAL A 270 -15.56 17.18 -13.11
N ARG A 271 -15.55 17.54 -11.83
CA ARG A 271 -14.35 17.51 -10.98
C ARG A 271 -14.10 16.09 -10.50
N VAL A 272 -12.82 15.71 -10.47
CA VAL A 272 -12.41 14.33 -10.19
C VAL A 272 -11.42 14.28 -9.02
N ILE A 273 -11.64 13.35 -8.09
CA ILE A 273 -10.59 12.83 -7.22
C ILE A 273 -10.11 11.52 -7.80
N THR A 274 -8.80 11.34 -7.90
CA THR A 274 -8.22 10.05 -8.25
C THR A 274 -7.03 9.72 -7.37
N THR A 275 -6.77 8.44 -7.19
CA THR A 275 -5.61 7.93 -6.46
C THR A 275 -4.77 7.10 -7.40
N LEU A 276 -3.45 7.29 -7.35
CA LEU A 276 -2.51 6.56 -8.21
C LEU A 276 -1.24 6.15 -7.47
N THR A 277 -0.53 5.20 -8.08
CA THR A 277 0.80 4.78 -7.64
C THR A 277 1.78 4.98 -8.80
N ILE A 278 2.93 5.61 -8.52
CA ILE A 278 4.03 5.80 -9.47
C ILE A 278 5.22 5.01 -8.94
N GLN A 279 5.89 4.31 -9.84
CA GLN A 279 7.05 3.46 -9.60
C GLN A 279 8.13 3.78 -10.61
#